data_AF-R6SSP1-F1
#
_entry.id   AF-R6SSP1-F1
#
_cell.length_a   1.000
_cell.length_b   1.000
_cell.length_c   1.000
_cell.angle_alpha   90.00
_cell.angle_beta   90.00
_cell.angle_gamma   90.00
#
_symmetry.space_group_name_H-M   'P 1'
#
loop_
_entity.id
_entity.type
_entity.pdbx_description
1 polymer ?
#
loop_
_entity_poly.entity_id
_entity_poly.type
_entity_poly.pdbx_seq_one_letter_code
_entity_poly.pdbx_strand_id
1 'polypeptide(L)'
;MKKRIISIAMSVVVAISALPLLSSCSGGIGGTNINQELVKNLELDQNDISILVKPFEVIDIARNELNSKSNITNEDLQDFTNTIYDSLNGSTDTRSDASNNSGKKYAINILDEKYGLINNKDENDEMKSQAKTYFRNVSDYSLANLSYTNGEFYVVTGGVTDYLPILYYKETAAFLNFYSELLYGKEMISEEEINKVSESNIRTSYKDNLKITLFKIMNCSADAEKICKLTKKVWYNSIHKEHDTETDAFTMENGTYFYDDFNDALNNLYNDGAFQTDISMIEKDQEDITEIVKIMKDAPEEFSSTYDDLKQLYTAYQTFSGLAVNSSGSYNSYSDSVEKATDEVIKYYNNLKLYLD
;
A
#
# COMPACT_ATOMS: atom_id res chain seq x y z
N MET A 1 -1.59 24.50 -12.47
CA MET A 1 -1.78 23.10 -12.02
C MET A 1 -1.28 22.07 -13.06
N LYS A 2 0.01 22.04 -13.41
CA LYS A 2 0.56 21.09 -14.42
C LYS A 2 1.99 20.58 -14.13
N LYS A 3 2.48 20.64 -12.89
CA LYS A 3 3.91 20.39 -12.58
C LYS A 3 4.24 19.21 -11.64
N ARG A 4 3.26 18.50 -11.06
CA ARG A 4 3.55 17.48 -10.01
C ARG A 4 3.76 16.05 -10.51
N ILE A 5 3.35 15.78 -11.74
CA ILE A 5 3.42 14.47 -12.41
C ILE A 5 4.84 14.10 -12.90
N ILE A 6 5.70 15.10 -13.09
CA ILE A 6 6.99 14.98 -13.79
C ILE A 6 8.00 14.11 -13.03
N SER A 7 7.82 13.89 -11.72
CA SER A 7 8.93 13.36 -10.94
C SER A 7 8.86 11.92 -10.44
N ILE A 8 7.68 11.33 -10.40
CA ILE A 8 7.59 9.86 -10.34
C ILE A 8 8.17 9.30 -11.66
N ALA A 9 7.90 10.02 -12.76
CA ALA A 9 8.46 9.76 -14.09
C ALA A 9 9.98 9.70 -14.11
N MET A 10 10.64 10.74 -13.60
CA MET A 10 12.10 10.84 -13.67
C MET A 10 12.80 9.71 -12.93
N SER A 11 12.27 9.27 -11.79
CA SER A 11 12.98 8.27 -10.98
C SER A 11 12.77 6.84 -11.48
N VAL A 12 11.56 6.51 -11.96
CA VAL A 12 11.29 5.25 -12.68
C VAL A 12 12.22 5.16 -13.91
N VAL A 13 12.36 6.26 -14.65
CA VAL A 13 13.28 6.37 -15.80
C VAL A 13 14.75 6.23 -15.41
N VAL A 14 15.20 6.85 -14.31
CA VAL A 14 16.60 6.72 -13.85
C VAL A 14 16.93 5.28 -13.45
N ALA A 15 16.02 4.55 -12.82
CA ALA A 15 16.22 3.15 -12.48
C ALA A 15 16.22 2.20 -13.67
N ILE A 16 15.31 2.44 -14.61
CA ILE A 16 15.21 1.65 -15.83
C ILE A 16 16.44 1.92 -16.72
N SER A 17 16.99 3.13 -16.70
CA SER A 17 18.24 3.49 -17.37
C SER A 17 19.49 2.87 -16.73
N ALA A 18 19.40 2.42 -15.48
CA ALA A 18 20.49 1.79 -14.73
C ALA A 18 20.61 0.28 -15.00
N LEU A 19 19.56 -0.39 -15.49
CA LEU A 19 19.59 -1.81 -15.86
C LEU A 19 20.60 -2.05 -17.02
N PRO A 20 21.72 -2.75 -16.81
CA PRO A 20 22.57 -3.20 -17.89
C PRO A 20 21.95 -4.48 -18.49
N LEU A 21 20.80 -4.31 -19.15
CA LEU A 21 20.11 -5.40 -19.84
C LEU A 21 20.56 -5.46 -21.30
N LEU A 22 21.29 -6.55 -21.59
CA LEU A 22 21.43 -7.23 -22.88
C LEU A 22 21.92 -6.40 -24.08
N SER A 23 23.05 -5.68 -23.96
CA SER A 23 23.77 -5.21 -25.15
C SER A 23 24.46 -6.36 -25.94
N SER A 24 24.29 -7.63 -25.56
CA SER A 24 25.03 -8.76 -26.14
C SER A 24 24.23 -10.05 -26.42
N CYS A 25 22.92 -10.11 -26.14
CA CYS A 25 22.14 -11.34 -26.36
C CYS A 25 21.49 -11.38 -27.74
N SER A 26 22.33 -11.37 -28.78
CA SER A 26 21.95 -11.73 -30.16
C SER A 26 22.22 -13.22 -30.47
N GLY A 27 22.36 -14.07 -29.44
CA GLY A 27 22.65 -15.50 -29.59
C GLY A 27 21.50 -16.32 -29.02
N GLY A 28 20.99 -17.26 -29.82
CA GLY A 28 19.74 -17.99 -29.54
C GLY A 28 19.66 -18.73 -28.21
N ILE A 29 18.44 -19.24 -27.98
CA ILE A 29 17.76 -19.79 -26.79
C ILE A 29 18.58 -20.80 -25.92
N GLY A 30 19.82 -21.16 -26.26
CA GLY A 30 20.61 -22.18 -25.55
C GLY A 30 21.99 -21.76 -25.02
N GLY A 31 22.43 -20.51 -25.17
CA GLY A 31 23.83 -20.14 -24.90
C GLY A 31 24.01 -19.16 -23.74
N THR A 32 24.35 -19.67 -22.56
CA THR A 32 25.10 -18.99 -21.50
C THR A 32 24.57 -17.62 -21.04
N ASN A 33 23.61 -17.64 -20.09
CA ASN A 33 23.40 -16.59 -19.08
C ASN A 33 22.28 -17.00 -18.10
N ILE A 34 21.45 -18.01 -18.42
CA ILE A 34 20.40 -18.49 -17.52
C ILE A 34 21.00 -19.38 -16.41
N ASN A 35 20.57 -19.19 -15.17
CA ASN A 35 21.00 -19.95 -14.00
C ASN A 35 20.58 -21.43 -14.12
N GLN A 36 21.52 -22.27 -14.57
CA GLN A 36 21.25 -23.69 -14.84
C GLN A 36 20.99 -24.51 -13.57
N GLU A 37 21.54 -24.10 -12.43
CA GLU A 37 21.29 -24.76 -11.15
C GLU A 37 19.84 -24.56 -10.72
N LEU A 38 19.31 -23.37 -10.96
CA LEU A 38 17.95 -23.00 -10.63
C LEU A 38 16.92 -23.60 -11.60
N VAL A 39 17.22 -23.62 -12.91
CA VAL A 39 16.46 -24.40 -13.92
C VAL A 39 16.31 -25.86 -13.50
N LYS A 40 17.38 -26.44 -12.94
CA LYS A 40 17.40 -27.82 -12.47
C LYS A 40 16.58 -28.00 -11.18
N ASN A 41 16.73 -27.10 -10.21
CA ASN A 41 16.02 -27.18 -8.93
C ASN A 41 14.51 -27.02 -9.05
N LEU A 42 14.05 -26.20 -10.01
CA LEU A 42 12.62 -25.98 -10.27
C LEU A 42 12.05 -26.87 -11.37
N GLU A 43 12.87 -27.75 -11.95
CA GLU A 43 12.48 -28.62 -13.06
C GLU A 43 11.82 -27.84 -14.21
N LEU A 44 12.41 -26.71 -14.61
CA LEU A 44 11.90 -25.88 -15.70
C LEU A 44 12.19 -26.54 -17.05
N ASP A 45 11.17 -26.68 -17.89
CA ASP A 45 11.37 -27.11 -19.27
C ASP A 45 11.67 -25.93 -20.21
N GLN A 46 11.98 -26.23 -21.47
CA GLN A 46 12.29 -25.20 -22.48
C GLN A 46 11.10 -24.25 -22.75
N ASN A 47 9.87 -24.73 -22.60
CA ASN A 47 8.68 -23.92 -22.78
C ASN A 47 8.49 -22.97 -21.59
N ASP A 48 8.68 -23.45 -20.36
CA ASP A 48 8.67 -22.63 -19.15
C ASP A 48 9.74 -21.52 -19.24
N ILE A 49 10.97 -21.87 -19.63
CA ILE A 49 12.06 -20.90 -19.82
C ILE A 49 11.68 -19.85 -20.88
N SER A 50 11.11 -20.27 -22.02
CA SER A 50 10.71 -19.36 -23.09
C SER A 50 9.62 -18.36 -22.67
N ILE A 51 8.78 -18.72 -21.70
CA ILE A 51 7.75 -17.85 -21.16
C ILE A 51 8.36 -16.90 -20.12
N LEU A 52 9.26 -17.41 -19.27
CA LEU A 52 9.93 -16.61 -18.24
C LEU A 52 10.91 -15.57 -18.81
N VAL A 53 11.46 -15.77 -20.00
CA VAL A 53 12.38 -14.77 -20.60
C VAL A 53 11.64 -13.59 -21.24
N LYS A 54 10.39 -13.78 -21.71
CA LYS A 54 9.63 -12.75 -22.45
C LYS A 54 9.46 -11.41 -21.71
N PRO A 55 9.18 -11.36 -20.40
CA PRO A 55 9.07 -10.09 -19.70
C PRO A 55 10.33 -9.22 -19.83
N PHE A 56 11.52 -9.81 -19.80
CA PHE A 56 12.78 -9.06 -19.95
C PHE A 56 12.89 -8.41 -21.33
N GLU A 57 12.54 -9.13 -22.39
CA GLU A 57 12.55 -8.59 -23.76
C GLU A 57 11.57 -7.43 -23.90
N VAL A 58 10.37 -7.57 -23.33
CA VAL A 58 9.32 -6.54 -23.35
C VAL A 58 9.73 -5.31 -22.54
N ILE A 59 10.28 -5.51 -21.33
CA ILE A 59 10.81 -4.44 -20.48
C ILE A 59 11.91 -3.66 -21.21
N ASP A 60 12.81 -4.36 -21.89
CA ASP A 60 13.90 -3.74 -22.64
C ASP A 60 13.41 -2.84 -23.78
N ILE A 61 12.40 -3.31 -24.53
CA ILE A 61 11.79 -2.53 -25.62
C ILE A 61 11.06 -1.31 -25.05
N ALA A 62 10.16 -1.52 -24.08
CA ALA A 62 9.35 -0.46 -23.48
C ALA A 62 10.24 0.64 -22.86
N ARG A 63 11.36 0.24 -22.25
CA ARG A 63 12.39 1.15 -21.77
C ARG A 63 12.99 1.99 -22.89
N ASN A 64 13.46 1.35 -23.96
CA ASN A 64 14.15 2.04 -25.04
C ASN A 64 13.23 3.06 -25.70
N GLU A 65 11.95 2.71 -25.83
CA GLU A 65 10.91 3.64 -26.28
C GLU A 65 10.74 4.81 -25.32
N LEU A 66 10.59 4.55 -24.02
CA LEU A 66 10.45 5.60 -22.99
C LEU A 66 11.66 6.55 -22.96
N ASN A 67 12.88 6.01 -23.00
CA ASN A 67 14.15 6.76 -23.02
C ASN A 67 14.36 7.57 -24.31
N SER A 68 13.72 7.19 -25.41
CA SER A 68 13.78 7.93 -26.66
C SER A 68 12.94 9.21 -26.64
N LYS A 69 12.03 9.37 -25.67
CA LYS A 69 11.13 10.52 -25.58
C LYS A 69 11.85 11.74 -25.02
N SER A 70 11.70 12.87 -25.70
CA SER A 70 12.27 14.16 -25.27
C SER A 70 11.59 14.77 -24.05
N ASN A 71 10.35 14.37 -23.78
CA ASN A 71 9.59 14.72 -22.60
C ASN A 71 8.67 13.54 -22.24
N ILE A 72 8.79 13.05 -21.02
CA ILE A 72 8.05 11.87 -20.54
C ILE A 72 6.81 12.36 -19.79
N THR A 73 5.65 11.84 -20.17
CA THR A 73 4.34 12.16 -19.58
C THR A 73 3.88 11.05 -18.64
N ASN A 74 2.83 11.32 -17.85
CA ASN A 74 2.22 10.29 -17.01
C ASN A 74 1.62 9.14 -17.81
N GLU A 75 1.06 9.43 -18.98
CA GLU A 75 0.49 8.42 -19.87
C GLU A 75 1.58 7.47 -20.36
N ASP A 76 2.76 8.00 -20.71
CA ASP A 76 3.92 7.19 -21.09
C ASP A 76 4.40 6.24 -19.98
N LEU A 77 4.32 6.69 -18.72
CA LEU A 77 4.66 5.85 -17.57
C LEU A 77 3.60 4.80 -17.31
N GLN A 78 2.33 5.17 -17.38
CA GLN A 78 1.22 4.24 -17.20
C GLN A 78 1.28 3.15 -18.28
N ASP A 79 1.56 3.51 -19.52
CA ASP A 79 1.74 2.57 -20.63
C ASP A 79 2.93 1.65 -20.39
N PHE A 80 4.08 2.21 -19.96
CA PHE A 80 5.26 1.43 -19.61
C PHE A 80 4.96 0.41 -18.49
N THR A 81 4.33 0.88 -17.42
CA THR A 81 3.86 0.09 -16.30
C THR A 81 2.91 -1.04 -16.73
N ASN A 82 1.88 -0.71 -17.51
CA ASN A 82 0.90 -1.66 -18.01
C ASN A 82 1.59 -2.71 -18.88
N THR A 83 2.59 -2.29 -19.66
CA THR A 83 3.42 -3.19 -20.48
C THR A 83 4.21 -4.19 -19.63
N ILE A 84 4.79 -3.76 -18.49
CA ILE A 84 5.43 -4.69 -17.55
C ILE A 84 4.41 -5.67 -17.00
N TYR A 85 3.28 -5.17 -16.50
CA TYR A 85 2.22 -6.00 -15.91
C TYR A 85 1.70 -7.04 -16.91
N ASP A 86 1.35 -6.61 -18.11
CA ASP A 86 0.84 -7.46 -19.19
C ASP A 86 1.88 -8.50 -19.62
N SER A 87 3.17 -8.17 -19.56
CA SER A 87 4.24 -9.12 -19.88
C SER A 87 4.32 -10.28 -18.86
N LEU A 88 3.99 -10.01 -17.59
CA LEU A 88 4.04 -10.99 -16.50
C LEU A 88 2.74 -11.78 -16.36
N ASN A 89 1.59 -11.10 -16.49
CA ASN A 89 0.25 -11.61 -16.19
C ASN A 89 -0.58 -11.94 -17.43
N GLY A 90 -0.14 -11.50 -18.60
CA GLY A 90 -0.97 -11.48 -19.81
C GLY A 90 -1.86 -10.24 -19.86
N SER A 91 -2.15 -9.78 -21.08
CA SER A 91 -2.97 -8.58 -21.26
C SER A 91 -4.40 -8.77 -20.75
N THR A 92 -4.88 -7.79 -19.98
CA THR A 92 -6.23 -7.74 -19.43
C THR A 92 -7.23 -7.01 -20.33
N ASP A 93 -6.82 -6.65 -21.56
CA ASP A 93 -7.58 -5.83 -22.50
C ASP A 93 -8.87 -6.54 -22.95
N THR A 94 -9.88 -6.49 -22.08
CA THR A 94 -11.18 -7.13 -22.25
C THR A 94 -12.15 -6.10 -22.79
N ARG A 95 -11.96 -5.75 -24.07
CA ARG A 95 -13.07 -5.31 -24.92
C ARG A 95 -13.40 -6.22 -26.09
N SER A 96 -12.81 -7.42 -26.19
CA SER A 96 -13.37 -8.44 -27.10
C SER A 96 -13.24 -9.91 -26.71
N ASP A 97 -12.30 -10.35 -25.87
CA ASP A 97 -11.99 -11.79 -25.84
C ASP A 97 -11.86 -12.44 -24.46
N ALA A 98 -12.67 -12.01 -23.49
CA ALA A 98 -12.79 -12.70 -22.18
C ALA A 98 -13.30 -14.15 -22.27
N SER A 99 -13.61 -14.67 -23.46
CA SER A 99 -14.11 -16.03 -23.67
C SER A 99 -13.12 -17.03 -24.27
N ASN A 100 -11.82 -16.73 -24.42
CA ASN A 100 -10.88 -17.64 -25.09
C ASN A 100 -9.47 -17.83 -24.46
N ASN A 101 -9.24 -17.45 -23.20
CA ASN A 101 -7.94 -17.61 -22.54
C ASN A 101 -7.80 -18.89 -21.68
N SER A 102 -8.64 -19.91 -21.86
CA SER A 102 -8.46 -21.20 -21.18
C SER A 102 -7.29 -21.99 -21.81
N GLY A 103 -6.07 -21.75 -21.32
CA GLY A 103 -4.90 -22.57 -21.67
C GLY A 103 -3.58 -21.84 -21.94
N LYS A 104 -3.53 -20.50 -21.89
CA LYS A 104 -2.26 -19.76 -21.98
C LYS A 104 -1.62 -19.65 -20.59
N LYS A 105 -0.36 -20.07 -20.48
CA LYS A 105 0.46 -19.97 -19.28
C LYS A 105 1.32 -18.71 -19.36
N TYR A 106 1.26 -17.86 -18.35
CA TYR A 106 2.07 -16.63 -18.24
C TYR A 106 3.20 -16.82 -17.24
N ALA A 107 4.16 -15.89 -17.21
CA ALA A 107 5.30 -15.96 -16.31
C ALA A 107 4.84 -16.10 -14.85
N ILE A 108 3.80 -15.36 -14.46
CA ILE A 108 3.22 -15.44 -13.11
C ILE A 108 2.71 -16.84 -12.76
N ASN A 109 2.08 -17.54 -13.71
CA ASN A 109 1.55 -18.88 -13.46
C ASN A 109 2.67 -19.90 -13.26
N ILE A 110 3.76 -19.80 -14.04
CA ILE A 110 4.92 -20.67 -13.88
C ILE A 110 5.58 -20.44 -12.53
N LEU A 111 5.76 -19.17 -12.14
CA LEU A 111 6.35 -18.83 -10.86
C LEU A 111 5.49 -19.36 -9.72
N ASP A 112 4.17 -19.20 -9.77
CA ASP A 112 3.27 -19.70 -8.72
C ASP A 112 3.28 -21.23 -8.64
N GLU A 113 3.18 -21.94 -9.78
CA GLU A 113 3.22 -23.40 -9.82
C GLU A 113 4.53 -23.97 -9.27
N LYS A 114 5.67 -23.33 -9.59
CA LYS A 114 7.01 -23.84 -9.26
C LYS A 114 7.48 -23.40 -7.87
N TYR A 115 7.05 -22.24 -7.39
CA TYR A 115 7.45 -21.68 -6.08
C TYR A 115 6.38 -21.74 -4.98
N GLY A 116 5.10 -21.97 -5.31
CA GLY A 116 4.01 -22.04 -4.34
C GLY A 116 3.69 -20.69 -3.70
N LEU A 117 3.63 -19.63 -4.51
CA LEU A 117 3.60 -18.24 -4.06
C LEU A 117 2.25 -17.82 -3.48
N ILE A 118 1.16 -18.36 -4.04
CA ILE A 118 -0.21 -17.95 -3.69
C ILE A 118 -0.78 -18.78 -2.53
N ASN A 119 -0.36 -20.04 -2.34
CA ASN A 119 -1.12 -21.01 -1.52
C ASN A 119 -0.43 -21.70 -0.32
N ASN A 120 0.81 -21.40 0.06
CA ASN A 120 1.45 -22.08 1.22
C ASN A 120 1.81 -21.19 2.42
N LYS A 121 1.64 -21.79 3.62
CA LYS A 121 1.94 -21.27 4.99
C LYS A 121 3.33 -21.65 5.51
N ASP A 122 4.14 -22.39 4.76
CA ASP A 122 5.49 -22.75 5.22
C ASP A 122 6.47 -21.60 4.94
N GLU A 123 6.75 -20.83 5.99
CA GLU A 123 7.62 -19.64 6.04
C GLU A 123 9.12 -19.95 6.05
N ASN A 124 9.52 -21.22 5.94
CA ASN A 124 10.90 -21.65 6.20
C ASN A 124 11.89 -21.46 5.04
N ASP A 125 11.47 -20.87 3.92
CA ASP A 125 12.32 -20.69 2.74
C ASP A 125 12.42 -19.19 2.42
N GLU A 126 13.59 -18.61 2.67
CA GLU A 126 13.85 -17.16 2.57
C GLU A 126 13.52 -16.63 1.16
N MET A 127 13.87 -17.38 0.12
CA MET A 127 13.51 -17.07 -1.26
C MET A 127 11.99 -17.09 -1.51
N LYS A 128 11.23 -17.99 -0.87
CA LYS A 128 9.76 -18.03 -1.03
C LYS A 128 9.09 -16.88 -0.30
N SER A 129 9.60 -16.49 0.86
CA SER A 129 9.11 -15.33 1.62
C SER A 129 9.37 -14.02 0.86
N GLN A 130 10.58 -13.84 0.34
CA GLN A 130 10.96 -12.71 -0.52
C GLN A 130 10.08 -12.66 -1.77
N ALA A 131 10.02 -13.76 -2.52
CA ALA A 131 9.18 -13.89 -3.70
C ALA A 131 7.72 -13.49 -3.39
N LYS A 132 7.10 -14.11 -2.38
CA LYS A 132 5.71 -13.85 -1.99
C LYS A 132 5.45 -12.40 -1.58
N THR A 133 6.40 -11.77 -0.89
CA THR A 133 6.35 -10.34 -0.56
C THR A 133 6.33 -9.51 -1.84
N TYR A 134 7.23 -9.79 -2.78
CA TYR A 134 7.26 -9.10 -4.06
C TYR A 134 6.00 -9.35 -4.91
N PHE A 135 5.44 -10.56 -4.89
CA PHE A 135 4.24 -10.91 -5.66
C PHE A 135 2.99 -10.20 -5.15
N ARG A 136 2.79 -10.09 -3.83
CA ARG A 136 1.68 -9.30 -3.27
C ARG A 136 1.74 -7.85 -3.76
N ASN A 137 2.92 -7.24 -3.67
CA ASN A 137 3.12 -5.84 -4.04
C ASN A 137 2.85 -5.58 -5.54
N VAL A 138 3.21 -6.53 -6.42
CA VAL A 138 2.94 -6.43 -7.87
C VAL A 138 1.47 -6.76 -8.23
N SER A 139 0.80 -7.68 -7.51
CA SER A 139 -0.63 -7.93 -7.74
C SER A 139 -1.50 -6.74 -7.30
N ASP A 140 -1.14 -6.13 -6.16
CA ASP A 140 -1.86 -4.98 -5.60
C ASP A 140 -1.64 -3.71 -6.44
N TYR A 141 -0.52 -3.63 -7.18
CA TYR A 141 -0.27 -2.62 -8.20
C TYR A 141 -1.41 -2.47 -9.22
N SER A 142 -2.09 -3.57 -9.60
CA SER A 142 -3.17 -3.56 -10.61
C SER A 142 -4.53 -3.10 -10.06
N LEU A 143 -4.78 -3.34 -8.78
CA LEU A 143 -5.95 -2.84 -8.06
C LEU A 143 -5.80 -1.36 -7.74
N ALA A 144 -4.56 -0.89 -7.58
CA ALA A 144 -4.18 0.48 -7.33
C ALA A 144 -4.14 1.38 -8.59
N ASN A 145 -4.82 1.00 -9.69
CA ASN A 145 -5.15 1.94 -10.77
C ASN A 145 -6.04 3.06 -10.19
N LEU A 146 -5.36 4.05 -9.63
CA LEU A 146 -5.86 5.32 -9.16
C LEU A 146 -6.71 5.92 -10.27
N SER A 147 -8.02 5.90 -10.06
CA SER A 147 -8.93 6.79 -10.76
C SER A 147 -8.60 8.22 -10.32
N TYR A 148 -7.60 8.82 -10.97
CA TYR A 148 -7.34 10.26 -10.93
C TYR A 148 -8.43 10.96 -11.75
N THR A 149 -9.67 10.87 -11.27
CA THR A 149 -10.80 11.62 -11.77
C THR A 149 -11.06 12.75 -10.81
N ASN A 150 -10.88 13.99 -11.29
CA ASN A 150 -11.26 15.24 -10.61
C ASN A 150 -10.47 15.66 -9.36
N GLY A 151 -9.24 15.19 -9.16
CA GLY A 151 -8.37 15.72 -8.10
C GLY A 151 -8.69 15.23 -6.69
N GLU A 152 -9.48 14.17 -6.57
CA GLU A 152 -9.69 13.41 -5.34
C GLU A 152 -9.05 12.02 -5.50
N PHE A 153 -8.26 11.61 -4.50
CA PHE A 153 -7.67 10.27 -4.45
C PHE A 153 -8.73 9.29 -3.94
N TYR A 154 -9.32 8.49 -4.82
CA TYR A 154 -10.15 7.36 -4.39
C TYR A 154 -9.25 6.19 -4.02
N VAL A 155 -9.18 5.87 -2.72
CA VAL A 155 -8.54 4.65 -2.23
C VAL A 155 -9.50 3.50 -2.51
N VAL A 156 -9.30 2.80 -3.61
CA VAL A 156 -10.08 1.61 -3.96
C VAL A 156 -9.41 0.41 -3.31
N THR A 157 -9.96 -0.06 -2.20
CA THR A 157 -9.80 -1.40 -1.59
C THR A 157 -8.38 -1.92 -1.25
N GLY A 158 -7.31 -1.19 -1.52
CA GLY A 158 -5.95 -1.44 -1.02
C GLY A 158 -5.59 -0.46 0.10
N GLY A 159 -4.72 -0.84 1.03
CA GLY A 159 -4.27 0.03 2.11
C GLY A 159 -3.53 1.24 1.54
N VAL A 160 -3.55 2.40 2.21
CA VAL A 160 -2.85 3.61 1.69
C VAL A 160 -1.33 3.44 1.63
N THR A 161 -0.78 2.47 2.39
CA THR A 161 0.59 1.97 2.25
C THR A 161 0.91 1.61 0.81
N ASP A 162 -0.01 0.95 0.11
CA ASP A 162 0.18 0.43 -1.24
C ASP A 162 0.27 1.53 -2.28
N TYR A 163 -0.01 2.79 -1.92
CA TYR A 163 -0.12 3.93 -2.84
C TYR A 163 1.00 4.97 -2.69
N LEU A 164 2.01 4.75 -1.86
CA LEU A 164 3.12 5.71 -1.74
C LEU A 164 4.12 5.54 -2.90
N PRO A 165 4.30 6.54 -3.81
CA PRO A 165 5.31 6.53 -4.87
C PRO A 165 6.71 6.01 -4.50
N ILE A 166 7.14 6.23 -3.25
CA ILE A 166 8.44 5.81 -2.73
C ILE A 166 8.56 4.28 -2.55
N LEU A 167 7.46 3.61 -2.18
CA LEU A 167 7.38 2.15 -2.01
C LEU A 167 7.48 1.46 -3.36
N TYR A 168 6.65 1.89 -4.31
CA TYR A 168 6.57 1.30 -5.65
C TYR A 168 7.93 1.15 -6.32
N TYR A 169 8.81 2.14 -6.19
CA TYR A 169 10.12 2.05 -6.82
C TYR A 169 11.03 1.01 -6.17
N LYS A 170 11.20 1.06 -4.84
CA LYS A 170 12.05 0.10 -4.12
C LYS A 170 11.56 -1.33 -4.35
N GLU A 171 10.24 -1.52 -4.33
CA GLU A 171 9.62 -2.81 -4.57
C GLU A 171 9.76 -3.27 -6.01
N THR A 172 9.57 -2.38 -7.00
CA THR A 172 9.76 -2.71 -8.42
C THR A 172 11.22 -3.08 -8.70
N ALA A 173 12.18 -2.30 -8.19
CA ALA A 173 13.60 -2.59 -8.39
C ALA A 173 14.02 -3.89 -7.69
N ALA A 174 13.55 -4.12 -6.47
CA ALA A 174 13.81 -5.36 -5.74
C ALA A 174 13.15 -6.57 -6.40
N PHE A 175 11.95 -6.43 -6.96
CA PHE A 175 11.30 -7.46 -7.77
C PHE A 175 12.09 -7.75 -9.06
N LEU A 176 12.56 -6.71 -9.76
CA LEU A 176 13.38 -6.87 -10.96
C LEU A 176 14.72 -7.56 -10.64
N ASN A 177 15.35 -7.24 -9.51
CA ASN A 177 16.55 -7.93 -9.04
C ASN A 177 16.28 -9.37 -8.64
N PHE A 178 15.20 -9.64 -7.91
CA PHE A 178 14.76 -11.01 -7.60
C PHE A 178 14.55 -11.81 -8.90
N TYR A 179 13.85 -11.22 -9.86
CA TYR A 179 13.56 -11.87 -11.14
C TYR A 179 14.82 -12.06 -11.98
N SER A 180 15.77 -11.11 -11.94
CA SER A 180 17.04 -11.24 -12.64
C SER A 180 17.98 -12.24 -11.97
N GLU A 181 17.99 -12.30 -10.65
CA GLU A 181 18.77 -13.28 -9.89
C GLU A 181 18.22 -14.69 -10.13
N LEU A 182 16.89 -14.82 -10.15
CA LEU A 182 16.19 -16.04 -10.51
C LEU A 182 16.64 -16.55 -11.88
N LEU A 183 16.55 -15.71 -12.92
CA LEU A 183 16.85 -16.15 -14.27
C LEU A 183 18.33 -16.21 -14.58
N TYR A 184 19.14 -15.30 -14.06
CA TYR A 184 20.52 -15.08 -14.52
C TYR A 184 21.57 -15.27 -13.43
N GLY A 185 21.16 -15.58 -12.18
CA GLY A 185 22.07 -15.84 -11.07
C GLY A 185 22.78 -14.59 -10.54
N LYS A 186 22.28 -13.39 -10.86
CA LYS A 186 22.78 -12.12 -10.34
C LYS A 186 21.71 -11.03 -10.34
N GLU A 187 21.81 -10.12 -9.39
CA GLU A 187 21.11 -8.84 -9.44
C GLU A 187 21.60 -8.00 -10.62
N MET A 188 20.70 -7.23 -11.21
CA MET A 188 21.00 -6.38 -12.37
C MET A 188 21.00 -4.89 -12.05
N ILE A 189 20.33 -4.48 -10.98
CA ILE A 189 20.31 -3.11 -10.48
C ILE A 189 21.19 -3.08 -9.23
N SER A 190 22.23 -2.27 -9.21
CA SER A 190 23.07 -2.17 -8.01
C SER A 190 22.32 -1.50 -6.87
N GLU A 191 22.62 -1.87 -5.62
CA GLU A 191 22.07 -1.23 -4.43
C GLU A 191 22.33 0.28 -4.41
N GLU A 192 23.49 0.72 -4.92
CA GLU A 192 23.85 2.14 -5.07
C GLU A 192 22.89 2.88 -6.02
N GLU A 193 22.50 2.27 -7.14
CA GLU A 193 21.53 2.84 -8.08
C GLU A 193 20.11 2.85 -7.50
N ILE A 194 19.70 1.79 -6.79
CA ILE A 194 18.42 1.76 -6.06
C ILE A 194 18.38 2.91 -5.05
N ASN A 195 19.45 3.11 -4.28
CA ASN A 195 19.52 4.16 -3.27
C ASN A 195 19.52 5.57 -3.88
N LYS A 196 20.29 5.81 -4.94
CA LYS A 196 20.35 7.10 -5.63
C LYS A 196 19.00 7.50 -6.24
N VAL A 197 18.31 6.54 -6.87
CA VAL A 197 16.96 6.77 -7.40
C VAL A 197 15.97 6.97 -6.26
N SER A 198 16.08 6.17 -5.20
CA SER A 198 15.25 6.32 -4.01
C SER A 198 15.33 7.74 -3.49
N GLU A 199 16.53 8.29 -3.25
CA GLU A 199 16.72 9.69 -2.81
C GLU A 199 16.05 10.72 -3.74
N SER A 200 16.20 10.59 -5.06
CA SER A 200 15.54 11.45 -6.05
C SER A 200 14.00 11.32 -5.99
N ASN A 201 13.52 10.10 -5.79
CA ASN A 201 12.09 9.79 -5.65
C ASN A 201 11.50 10.35 -4.38
N ILE A 202 12.20 10.17 -3.24
CA ILE A 202 11.77 10.73 -1.96
C ILE A 202 11.62 12.23 -2.15
N ARG A 203 12.66 12.89 -2.69
CA ARG A 203 12.68 14.33 -2.89
C ARG A 203 11.43 14.87 -3.54
N THR A 204 11.02 14.27 -4.63
CA THR A 204 9.94 14.88 -5.40
C THR A 204 8.57 14.31 -5.15
N SER A 205 8.50 13.06 -4.66
CA SER A 205 7.24 12.45 -4.27
C SER A 205 6.84 12.81 -2.83
N TYR A 206 7.73 13.36 -2.01
CA TYR A 206 7.46 13.65 -0.59
C TYR A 206 6.18 14.46 -0.38
N LYS A 207 5.98 15.52 -1.17
CA LYS A 207 4.80 16.38 -1.06
C LYS A 207 3.51 15.67 -1.46
N ASP A 208 3.56 14.70 -2.36
CA ASP A 208 2.38 13.92 -2.76
C ASP A 208 2.12 12.78 -1.77
N ASN A 209 3.17 12.10 -1.30
CA ASN A 209 3.11 11.14 -0.18
C ASN A 209 2.45 11.80 1.03
N LEU A 210 2.89 13.02 1.39
CA LEU A 210 2.31 13.76 2.51
C LEU A 210 0.80 14.01 2.33
N LYS A 211 0.32 14.34 1.14
CA LYS A 211 -1.12 14.53 0.89
C LYS A 211 -1.90 13.24 1.11
N ILE A 212 -1.37 12.15 0.57
CA ILE A 212 -1.96 10.82 0.67
C ILE A 212 -2.04 10.41 2.16
N THR A 213 -0.95 10.60 2.90
CA THR A 213 -0.89 10.36 4.36
C THR A 213 -1.89 11.22 5.13
N LEU A 214 -1.98 12.51 4.83
CA LEU A 214 -2.94 13.40 5.49
C LEU A 214 -4.39 12.98 5.21
N PHE A 215 -4.71 12.64 3.97
CA PHE A 215 -6.04 12.15 3.62
C PHE A 215 -6.39 10.86 4.37
N LYS A 216 -5.46 9.90 4.45
CA LYS A 216 -5.65 8.66 5.22
C LYS A 216 -5.89 8.94 6.70
N ILE A 217 -5.03 9.73 7.34
CA ILE A 217 -5.18 10.07 8.76
C ILE A 217 -6.53 10.76 9.01
N MET A 218 -6.98 11.65 8.10
CA MET A 218 -8.27 12.31 8.25
C MET A 218 -9.45 11.34 8.17
N ASN A 219 -9.45 10.40 7.22
CA ASN A 219 -10.49 9.38 7.11
C ASN A 219 -10.49 8.45 8.32
N CYS A 220 -9.33 7.92 8.71
CA CYS A 220 -9.21 7.05 9.89
C CYS A 220 -9.60 7.79 11.18
N SER A 221 -9.36 9.10 11.26
CA SER A 221 -9.82 9.92 12.38
C SER A 221 -11.35 10.05 12.39
N ALA A 222 -12.00 10.15 11.22
CA ALA A 222 -13.46 10.16 11.15
C ALA A 222 -14.07 8.84 11.64
N ASP A 223 -13.45 7.72 11.29
CA ASP A 223 -13.87 6.39 11.77
C ASP A 223 -13.67 6.25 13.29
N ALA A 224 -12.52 6.67 13.82
CA ALA A 224 -12.28 6.70 15.26
C ALA A 224 -13.27 7.61 16.00
N GLU A 225 -13.64 8.76 15.42
CA GLU A 225 -14.61 9.69 15.98
C GLU A 225 -16.00 9.06 16.08
N LYS A 226 -16.44 8.31 15.05
CA LYS A 226 -17.71 7.58 15.07
C LYS A 226 -17.77 6.62 16.26
N ILE A 227 -16.70 5.87 16.50
CA ILE A 227 -16.60 4.91 17.61
C ILE A 227 -16.64 5.63 18.96
N CYS A 228 -15.82 6.68 19.13
CA CYS A 228 -15.81 7.45 20.38
C CYS A 228 -17.18 8.10 20.67
N LYS A 229 -17.87 8.61 19.64
CA LYS A 229 -19.22 9.18 19.77
C LYS A 229 -20.23 8.15 20.23
N LEU A 230 -20.24 6.95 19.63
CA LEU A 230 -21.15 5.88 20.04
C LEU A 230 -20.88 5.44 21.48
N THR A 231 -19.61 5.23 21.85
CA THR A 231 -19.22 4.91 23.24
C THR A 231 -19.69 5.97 24.22
N LYS A 232 -19.46 7.26 23.93
CA LYS A 232 -19.95 8.37 24.76
C LYS A 232 -21.47 8.36 24.90
N LYS A 233 -22.20 8.10 23.82
CA LYS A 233 -23.67 8.02 23.83
C LYS A 233 -24.17 6.86 24.68
N VAL A 234 -23.67 5.64 24.48
CA VAL A 234 -24.07 4.46 25.27
C VAL A 234 -23.82 4.71 26.76
N TRP A 235 -22.66 5.26 27.09
CA TRP A 235 -22.30 5.58 28.47
C TRP A 235 -23.24 6.63 29.09
N TYR A 236 -23.50 7.72 28.38
CA TYR A 236 -24.38 8.80 28.83
C TYR A 236 -25.83 8.31 28.99
N ASN A 237 -26.38 7.66 27.96
CA ASN A 237 -27.75 7.19 27.93
C ASN A 237 -28.00 6.12 29.01
N SER A 238 -27.00 5.27 29.30
CA SER A 238 -27.09 4.32 30.41
C SER A 238 -27.14 4.98 31.78
N ILE A 239 -26.36 6.05 32.01
CA ILE A 239 -26.35 6.79 33.29
C ILE A 239 -27.65 7.58 33.48
N HIS A 240 -28.12 8.25 32.42
CA HIS A 240 -29.26 9.15 32.48
C HIS A 240 -30.61 8.48 32.15
N LYS A 241 -30.57 7.21 31.74
CA LYS A 241 -31.75 6.42 31.33
C LYS A 241 -32.51 7.12 30.20
N GLU A 242 -31.76 7.57 29.19
CA GLU A 242 -32.30 8.23 28.00
C GLU A 242 -32.51 7.22 26.86
N HIS A 243 -33.70 7.23 26.29
CA HIS A 243 -34.03 6.40 25.13
C HIS A 243 -33.42 7.00 23.86
N ASP A 244 -32.68 6.19 23.12
CA ASP A 244 -32.12 6.52 21.81
C ASP A 244 -32.10 5.25 20.95
N THR A 245 -32.71 5.33 19.77
CA THR A 245 -32.77 4.21 18.81
C THR A 245 -31.40 3.67 18.40
N GLU A 246 -30.33 4.47 18.54
CA GLU A 246 -28.96 4.04 18.27
C GLU A 246 -28.34 3.25 19.43
N THR A 247 -28.79 3.46 20.68
CA THR A 247 -28.14 2.89 21.87
C THR A 247 -29.00 1.95 22.69
N ASP A 248 -30.33 1.97 22.53
CA ASP A 248 -31.26 1.17 23.34
C ASP A 248 -30.95 -0.33 23.26
N ALA A 249 -30.40 -0.80 22.14
CA ALA A 249 -29.93 -2.18 21.97
C ALA A 249 -28.80 -2.57 22.95
N PHE A 250 -28.05 -1.60 23.47
CA PHE A 250 -26.94 -1.81 24.41
C PHE A 250 -27.31 -1.43 25.83
N THR A 251 -28.10 -0.36 26.00
CA THR A 251 -28.42 0.25 27.30
C THR A 251 -29.61 -0.40 28.01
N MET A 252 -30.39 -1.24 27.32
CA MET A 252 -31.62 -1.83 27.86
C MET A 252 -31.66 -3.35 27.80
N GLU A 253 -32.16 -3.96 28.86
CA GLU A 253 -32.47 -5.39 28.90
C GLU A 253 -33.78 -5.66 28.15
N ASN A 254 -33.69 -6.42 27.05
CA ASN A 254 -34.82 -6.80 26.20
C ASN A 254 -35.70 -5.59 25.77
N GLY A 255 -35.09 -4.40 25.64
CA GLY A 255 -35.79 -3.15 25.29
C GLY A 255 -36.84 -2.69 26.31
N THR A 256 -36.81 -3.20 27.55
CA THR A 256 -37.85 -2.90 28.55
C THR A 256 -37.34 -2.01 29.68
N TYR A 257 -36.15 -2.28 30.22
CA TYR A 257 -35.58 -1.54 31.34
C TYR A 257 -34.11 -1.21 31.07
N PHE A 258 -33.66 -0.03 31.47
CA PHE A 258 -32.23 0.32 31.45
C PHE A 258 -31.46 -0.53 32.47
N TYR A 259 -30.24 -0.93 32.11
CA TYR A 259 -29.31 -1.57 33.06
C TYR A 259 -29.01 -0.63 34.24
N ASP A 260 -28.86 -1.20 35.43
CA ASP A 260 -28.55 -0.42 36.64
C ASP A 260 -27.07 -0.02 36.70
N ASP A 261 -26.17 -0.86 36.18
CA ASP A 261 -24.75 -0.56 36.01
C ASP A 261 -24.45 -0.20 34.56
N PHE A 262 -23.87 0.98 34.33
CA PHE A 262 -23.46 1.40 33.00
C PHE A 262 -22.37 0.49 32.40
N ASN A 263 -21.63 -0.24 33.24
CA ASN A 263 -20.65 -1.21 32.77
C ASN A 263 -21.31 -2.35 32.00
N ASP A 264 -22.56 -2.72 32.32
CA ASP A 264 -23.29 -3.74 31.56
C ASP A 264 -23.60 -3.24 30.14
N ALA A 265 -24.00 -1.97 30.01
CA ALA A 265 -24.25 -1.36 28.71
C ALA A 265 -22.97 -1.23 27.85
N LEU A 266 -21.85 -0.83 28.48
CA LEU A 266 -20.56 -0.81 27.80
C LEU A 266 -20.11 -2.22 27.39
N ASN A 267 -20.28 -3.22 28.27
CA ASN A 267 -19.97 -4.61 27.93
C ASN A 267 -20.81 -5.10 26.76
N ASN A 268 -22.10 -4.74 26.68
CA ASN A 268 -22.95 -5.08 25.54
C ASN A 268 -22.44 -4.44 24.25
N LEU A 269 -22.05 -3.16 24.28
CA LEU A 269 -21.46 -2.48 23.13
C LEU A 269 -20.15 -3.16 22.67
N TYR A 270 -19.23 -3.46 23.60
CA TYR A 270 -17.95 -4.09 23.27
C TYR A 270 -18.07 -5.57 22.86
N ASN A 271 -19.19 -6.21 23.14
CA ASN A 271 -19.52 -7.56 22.67
C ASN A 271 -20.33 -7.58 21.37
N ASP A 272 -20.75 -6.41 20.85
CA ASP A 272 -21.43 -6.32 19.57
C ASP A 272 -20.47 -6.62 18.41
N GLY A 273 -20.88 -7.51 17.51
CA GLY A 273 -20.00 -7.96 16.42
C GLY A 273 -19.67 -6.88 15.40
N ALA A 274 -20.59 -5.93 15.15
CA ALA A 274 -20.31 -4.81 14.24
C ALA A 274 -19.36 -3.82 14.90
N PHE A 275 -19.56 -3.53 16.19
CA PHE A 275 -18.66 -2.67 16.96
C PHE A 275 -17.24 -3.26 17.08
N GLN A 276 -17.11 -4.56 17.35
CA GLN A 276 -15.83 -5.27 17.34
C GLN A 276 -15.14 -5.20 15.97
N THR A 277 -15.91 -5.35 14.88
CA THR A 277 -15.39 -5.22 13.52
C THR A 277 -14.85 -3.81 13.28
N ASP A 278 -15.61 -2.77 13.66
CA ASP A 278 -15.15 -1.39 13.53
C ASP A 278 -13.89 -1.14 14.38
N ILE A 279 -13.78 -1.68 15.60
CA ILE A 279 -12.55 -1.59 16.43
C ILE A 279 -11.35 -2.24 15.73
N SER A 280 -11.50 -3.46 15.21
CA SER A 280 -10.40 -4.15 14.50
C SER A 280 -9.97 -3.40 13.24
N MET A 281 -10.87 -2.67 12.59
CA MET A 281 -10.51 -1.79 11.48
C MET A 281 -9.65 -0.60 11.96
N ILE A 282 -9.99 0.01 13.11
CA ILE A 282 -9.16 1.07 13.71
C ILE A 282 -7.77 0.56 14.09
N GLU A 283 -7.66 -0.63 14.68
CA GLU A 283 -6.37 -1.23 15.02
C GLU A 283 -5.50 -1.44 13.76
N LYS A 284 -6.11 -1.94 12.68
CA LYS A 284 -5.43 -2.06 11.38
C LYS A 284 -5.00 -0.70 10.82
N ASP A 285 -5.86 0.32 10.91
CA ASP A 285 -5.51 1.66 10.46
C ASP A 285 -4.34 2.27 11.25
N GLN A 286 -4.24 1.95 12.55
CA GLN A 286 -3.09 2.35 13.37
C GLN A 286 -1.79 1.70 12.88
N GLU A 287 -1.82 0.44 12.49
CA GLU A 287 -0.68 -0.28 11.91
C GLU A 287 -0.28 0.32 10.56
N ASP A 288 -1.23 0.49 9.64
CA ASP A 288 -1.01 1.07 8.30
C ASP A 288 -0.39 2.48 8.41
N ILE A 289 -0.94 3.34 9.26
CA ILE A 289 -0.42 4.70 9.45
C ILE A 289 0.97 4.69 10.08
N THR A 290 1.25 3.76 11.00
CA THR A 290 2.58 3.58 11.58
C THR A 290 3.60 3.21 10.51
N GLU A 291 3.25 2.33 9.59
CA GLU A 291 4.10 1.94 8.47
C GLU A 291 4.36 3.12 7.53
N ILE A 292 3.31 3.86 7.13
CA ILE A 292 3.43 5.07 6.29
C ILE A 292 4.41 6.08 6.92
N VAL A 293 4.29 6.34 8.23
CA VAL A 293 5.16 7.31 8.94
C VAL A 293 6.61 6.82 8.98
N LYS A 294 6.84 5.50 9.16
CA LYS A 294 8.20 4.92 9.08
C LYS A 294 8.81 5.11 7.69
N ILE A 295 8.04 4.88 6.63
CA ILE A 295 8.49 5.07 5.25
C ILE A 295 8.81 6.54 4.97
N MET A 296 8.03 7.47 5.53
CA MET A 296 8.24 8.91 5.39
C MET A 296 9.42 9.46 6.21
N LYS A 297 10.07 8.63 7.03
CA LYS A 297 11.19 9.03 7.90
C LYS A 297 12.42 9.48 7.13
N ASP A 298 12.70 8.87 5.99
CA ASP A 298 13.87 9.18 5.16
C ASP A 298 13.66 10.47 4.35
N ALA A 299 13.04 11.47 4.96
CA ALA A 299 12.73 12.74 4.34
C ALA A 299 14.02 13.45 3.87
N PRO A 300 14.05 14.06 2.68
CA PRO A 300 15.13 14.94 2.28
C PRO A 300 15.23 16.11 3.27
N GLU A 301 16.43 16.67 3.42
CA GLU A 301 16.71 17.72 4.41
C GLU A 301 15.72 18.90 4.34
N GLU A 302 15.30 19.30 3.14
CA GLU A 302 14.30 20.36 2.94
C GLU A 302 12.89 20.06 3.49
N PHE A 303 12.58 18.80 3.79
CA PHE A 303 11.31 18.36 4.37
C PHE A 303 11.44 17.90 5.83
N SER A 304 12.59 18.10 6.47
CA SER A 304 12.82 17.68 7.86
C SER A 304 11.80 18.27 8.84
N SER A 305 11.51 19.57 8.73
CA SER A 305 10.48 20.22 9.56
C SER A 305 9.07 19.70 9.27
N THR A 306 8.77 19.41 8.00
CA THR A 306 7.50 18.80 7.60
C THR A 306 7.34 17.39 8.18
N TYR A 307 8.42 16.60 8.25
CA TYR A 307 8.40 15.30 8.90
C TYR A 307 8.20 15.41 10.41
N ASP A 308 8.81 16.40 11.06
CA ASP A 308 8.60 16.67 12.49
C ASP A 308 7.14 17.03 12.81
N ASP A 309 6.49 17.81 11.94
CA ASP A 309 5.07 18.10 12.05
C ASP A 309 4.21 16.85 11.78
N LEU A 310 4.59 15.99 10.82
CA LEU A 310 3.93 14.71 10.57
C LEU A 310 3.96 13.79 11.80
N LYS A 311 5.09 13.72 12.51
CA LYS A 311 5.19 12.93 13.75
C LYS A 311 4.26 13.44 14.84
N GLN A 312 4.02 14.75 14.92
CA GLN A 312 3.08 15.32 15.87
C GLN A 312 1.64 14.91 15.52
N LEU A 313 1.25 15.02 14.25
CA LEU A 313 -0.06 14.54 13.80
C LEU A 313 -0.22 13.03 14.04
N TYR A 314 0.80 12.23 13.73
CA TYR A 314 0.81 10.79 13.98
C TYR A 314 0.57 10.47 15.46
N THR A 315 1.27 11.17 16.37
CA THR A 315 1.15 10.96 17.82
C THR A 315 -0.26 11.33 18.32
N ALA A 316 -0.81 12.43 17.82
CA ALA A 316 -2.17 12.85 18.14
C ALA A 316 -3.20 11.84 17.62
N TYR A 317 -3.05 11.36 16.37
CA TYR A 317 -3.90 10.32 15.81
C TYR A 317 -3.85 9.04 16.64
N GLN A 318 -2.65 8.53 16.99
CA GLN A 318 -2.51 7.32 17.80
C GLN A 318 -3.16 7.44 19.19
N THR A 319 -3.08 8.64 19.78
CA THR A 319 -3.76 8.92 21.05
C THR A 319 -5.28 8.89 20.87
N PHE A 320 -5.78 9.54 19.82
CA PHE A 320 -7.21 9.60 19.53
C PHE A 320 -7.81 8.23 19.16
N SER A 321 -7.20 7.51 18.23
CA SER A 321 -7.61 6.16 17.84
C SER A 321 -7.49 5.16 18.99
N GLY A 322 -6.50 5.33 19.88
CA GLY A 322 -6.37 4.52 21.09
C GLY A 322 -7.58 4.65 22.03
N LEU A 323 -8.20 5.83 22.10
CA LEU A 323 -9.45 6.05 22.87
C LEU A 323 -10.68 5.41 22.21
N ALA A 324 -10.65 5.19 20.88
CA ALA A 324 -11.70 4.47 20.16
C ALA A 324 -11.61 2.97 20.44
N VAL A 325 -10.40 2.41 20.37
CA VAL A 325 -10.14 0.97 20.64
C VAL A 325 -10.40 0.64 22.11
N ASN A 326 -9.96 1.49 23.04
CA ASN A 326 -10.06 1.22 24.47
C ASN A 326 -10.55 2.45 25.24
N SER A 327 -11.82 2.40 25.67
CA SER A 327 -12.37 3.40 26.58
C SER A 327 -12.05 3.06 28.03
N SER A 328 -11.69 4.08 28.82
CA SER A 328 -11.35 3.89 30.23
C SER A 328 -11.61 5.14 31.07
N GLY A 329 -11.64 4.97 32.39
CA GLY A 329 -11.92 6.05 33.34
C GLY A 329 -13.41 6.28 33.57
N SER A 330 -13.78 7.53 33.84
CA SER A 330 -15.17 7.97 33.98
C SER A 330 -15.70 8.57 32.67
N TYR A 331 -17.02 8.66 32.53
CA TYR A 331 -17.67 9.34 31.40
C TYR A 331 -17.08 10.74 31.14
N ASN A 332 -16.89 11.55 32.19
CA ASN A 332 -16.36 12.91 32.07
C ASN A 332 -14.90 12.90 31.62
N SER A 333 -14.04 12.11 32.29
CA SER A 333 -12.62 12.05 31.93
C SER A 333 -12.39 11.47 30.53
N TYR A 334 -13.21 10.49 30.13
CA TYR A 334 -13.17 9.93 28.78
C TYR A 334 -13.61 10.97 27.74
N SER A 335 -14.73 11.65 27.99
CA SER A 335 -15.25 12.70 27.11
C SER A 335 -14.26 13.84 26.91
N ASP A 336 -13.63 14.30 27.98
CA ASP A 336 -12.59 15.34 27.95
C ASP A 336 -11.35 14.87 27.18
N SER A 337 -10.98 13.59 27.32
CA SER A 337 -9.81 13.02 26.63
C SER A 337 -10.07 12.91 25.13
N VAL A 338 -11.27 12.47 24.73
CA VAL A 338 -11.71 12.41 23.34
C VAL A 338 -11.66 13.81 22.71
N GLU A 339 -12.26 14.81 23.36
CA GLU A 339 -12.30 16.19 22.84
C GLU A 339 -10.89 16.77 22.65
N LYS A 340 -10.02 16.63 23.66
CA LYS A 340 -8.62 17.09 23.56
C LYS A 340 -7.86 16.39 22.44
N ALA A 341 -8.02 15.07 22.31
CA ALA A 341 -7.32 14.31 21.27
C ALA A 341 -7.82 14.69 19.87
N THR A 342 -9.12 14.91 19.69
CA THR A 342 -9.70 15.42 18.44
C THR A 342 -9.14 16.80 18.08
N ASP A 343 -9.09 17.73 19.04
CA ASP A 343 -8.53 19.07 18.83
C ASP A 343 -7.05 19.04 18.42
N GLU A 344 -6.25 18.14 19.02
CA GLU A 344 -4.85 17.95 18.65
C GLU A 344 -4.69 17.42 17.23
N VAL A 345 -5.49 16.41 16.83
CA VAL A 345 -5.48 15.90 15.45
C VAL A 345 -5.80 17.02 14.46
N ILE A 346 -6.87 17.80 14.70
CA ILE A 346 -7.27 18.91 13.83
C ILE A 346 -6.18 19.98 13.75
N LYS A 347 -5.58 20.35 14.89
CA LYS A 347 -4.49 21.33 14.96
C LYS A 347 -3.29 20.91 14.11
N TYR A 348 -2.77 19.69 14.32
CA TYR A 348 -1.58 19.24 13.59
C TYR A 348 -1.87 18.95 12.12
N TYR A 349 -3.08 18.47 11.79
CA TYR A 349 -3.52 18.32 10.40
C TYR A 349 -3.53 19.67 9.67
N ASN A 350 -4.11 20.70 10.28
CA ASN A 350 -4.16 22.04 9.70
C ASN A 350 -2.76 22.64 9.51
N ASN A 351 -1.84 22.42 10.45
CA ASN A 351 -0.45 22.85 10.29
C ASN A 351 0.20 22.20 9.06
N LEU A 352 0.02 20.89 8.87
CA LEU A 352 0.59 20.18 7.74
C LEU A 352 -0.04 20.55 6.40
N LYS A 353 -1.34 20.87 6.41
CA LYS A 353 -2.07 21.33 5.22
C LYS A 353 -1.47 22.60 4.62
N LEU A 354 -0.90 23.49 5.43
CA LEU A 354 -0.22 24.71 4.95
C LEU A 354 0.98 24.42 4.06
N TYR A 355 1.64 23.26 4.21
CA TYR A 355 2.74 22.87 3.33
C TYR A 355 2.24 22.36 1.96
N LEU A 356 0.94 22.06 1.82
CA LEU A 356 0.34 21.49 0.62
C LEU A 356 -0.18 22.52 -0.37
N ASP A 357 -0.66 23.64 0.17
CA ASP A 357 -0.96 24.89 -0.54
C ASP A 357 0.30 25.42 -1.28
#